data_AF-A0AAD5XT88-F1
#
_entry.id   AF-A0AAD5XT88-F1
#
_cell.length_a   1.000
_cell.length_b   1.000
_cell.length_c   1.000
_cell.angle_alpha   90.00
_cell.angle_beta   90.00
_cell.angle_gamma   90.00
#
_symmetry.space_group_name_H-M   'P 1'
#
loop_
_entity.id
_entity.type
_entity.pdbx_description
1 polymer ?
#
loop_
_entity_poly.entity_id
_entity_poly.type
_entity_poly.pdbx_seq_one_letter_code
_entity_poly.pdbx_strand_id
1 'polypeptide(L)'
;MDLKEVQHELSEIAKKISNVEGQQKMCADRIEKSKILINDYLNLKKLTVKELIQSEDTFFLSLQQEIASLQQEKTLLLQEKILLQEKASLQQEKTLLLEKEESLQQEKASLQQEKILLEQEKTSLANMQEIVFKRKMELESKGAKDSERPVPFKKYWSVDTFENTKIAKILEETFKDIIIDEGSLFLSADGVKSISAASDTYPHILIDKLNKERSKCLFKLWDAIQQNEIVFLLGSSGCGKTRSIFEFLSQYYGIYFTYKKSSAKRIPGSGDFEYTVFRIKATLKSKSWDSADSKQEYLDRFIKCLVTVRLYVFREFSEKLGERFNPELWLFIQLFPERYSDILFFEKLLDTFRHFDLNELDTLLQTLLEYFLEKNKTHLRILKNKEHLGIFKNKAHSRIPIFLV
;
A
#
# COMPACT_ATOMS: atom_id res chain seq x y z
N MET A 1 -12.01 -27.69 127.22
CA MET A 1 -12.67 -26.68 126.37
C MET A 1 -14.07 -26.47 126.91
N ASP A 2 -14.36 -25.26 127.36
CA ASP A 2 -15.67 -24.87 127.86
C ASP A 2 -16.66 -24.81 126.68
N LEU A 3 -17.89 -25.29 126.86
CA LEU A 3 -18.91 -25.36 125.79
C LEU A 3 -19.18 -23.98 125.17
N LYS A 4 -19.02 -22.91 125.97
CA LYS A 4 -19.14 -21.51 125.53
C LYS A 4 -18.04 -21.08 124.56
N GLU A 5 -16.84 -21.62 124.70
CA GLU A 5 -15.69 -21.31 123.85
C GLU A 5 -15.90 -21.89 122.44
N VAL A 6 -16.38 -23.14 122.36
CA VAL A 6 -16.74 -23.80 121.10
C VAL A 6 -17.91 -23.08 120.41
N GLN A 7 -18.92 -22.63 121.16
CA GLN A 7 -20.03 -21.84 120.60
C GLN A 7 -19.57 -20.48 120.05
N HIS A 8 -18.63 -19.83 120.71
CA HIS A 8 -18.03 -18.58 120.23
C HIS A 8 -17.24 -18.79 118.94
N GLU A 9 -16.40 -19.83 118.87
CA GLU A 9 -15.65 -20.17 117.65
C GLU A 9 -16.55 -20.53 116.47
N LEU A 10 -17.60 -21.34 116.70
CA LEU A 10 -18.58 -21.67 115.66
C LEU A 10 -19.35 -20.43 115.17
N SER A 11 -19.67 -19.48 116.05
CA SER A 11 -20.28 -18.20 115.67
C SER A 11 -19.36 -17.34 114.80
N GLU A 12 -18.08 -17.26 115.15
CA GLU A 12 -17.08 -16.54 114.36
C GLU A 12 -16.82 -17.19 112.99
N ILE A 13 -16.82 -18.53 112.92
CA ILE A 13 -16.72 -19.26 111.65
C ILE A 13 -17.95 -19.01 110.78
N ALA A 14 -19.16 -19.06 111.34
CA ALA A 14 -20.40 -18.79 110.60
C ALA A 14 -20.44 -17.36 110.02
N LYS A 15 -19.98 -16.34 110.77
CA LYS A 15 -19.83 -14.97 110.26
C LYS A 15 -18.82 -14.89 109.11
N LYS A 16 -17.68 -15.59 109.21
CA LYS A 16 -16.68 -15.63 108.14
C LYS A 16 -17.22 -16.29 106.87
N ILE A 17 -17.96 -17.40 106.99
CA ILE A 17 -18.61 -18.07 105.85
C ILE A 17 -19.63 -17.14 105.20
N SER A 18 -20.50 -16.49 105.97
CA SER A 18 -21.50 -15.54 105.45
C SER A 18 -20.84 -14.35 104.73
N ASN A 19 -19.71 -13.84 105.23
CA ASN A 19 -18.95 -12.79 104.55
C ASN A 19 -18.34 -13.28 103.23
N VAL A 20 -17.80 -14.50 103.19
CA VAL A 20 -17.25 -15.12 101.96
C VAL A 20 -18.35 -15.33 100.92
N GLU A 21 -19.53 -15.83 101.31
CA GLU A 21 -20.68 -15.98 100.41
C GLU A 21 -21.16 -14.64 99.86
N GLY A 22 -21.20 -13.60 100.71
CA GLY A 22 -21.49 -12.23 100.28
C GLY A 22 -20.48 -11.68 99.27
N GLN A 23 -19.19 -11.93 99.49
CA GLN A 23 -18.13 -11.56 98.55
C GLN A 23 -18.21 -12.35 97.24
N GLN A 24 -18.52 -13.66 97.29
CA GLN A 24 -18.71 -14.49 96.11
C GLN A 24 -19.92 -14.02 95.28
N LYS A 25 -21.05 -13.70 95.93
CA LYS A 25 -22.23 -13.16 95.25
C LYS A 25 -21.93 -11.81 94.58
N MET A 26 -21.26 -10.91 95.30
CA MET A 26 -20.84 -9.62 94.73
C MET A 26 -19.85 -9.81 93.56
N CYS A 27 -18.97 -10.80 93.63
CA CYS A 27 -18.05 -11.14 92.53
C CYS A 27 -18.83 -11.67 91.32
N ALA A 28 -19.80 -12.56 91.52
CA ALA A 28 -20.66 -13.08 90.46
C ALA A 28 -21.49 -11.96 89.78
N ASP A 29 -22.08 -11.06 90.56
CA ASP A 29 -22.83 -9.90 90.02
C ASP A 29 -21.93 -8.96 89.20
N ARG A 30 -20.68 -8.75 89.63
CA ARG A 30 -19.69 -7.97 88.86
C ARG A 30 -19.32 -8.66 87.56
N ILE A 31 -19.09 -9.97 87.59
CA ILE A 31 -18.79 -10.76 86.39
C ILE A 31 -19.94 -10.66 85.39
N GLU A 32 -21.19 -10.80 85.85
CA GLU A 32 -22.35 -10.74 84.96
C GLU A 32 -22.53 -9.33 84.36
N LYS A 33 -22.34 -8.27 85.16
CA LYS A 33 -22.30 -6.89 84.64
C LYS A 33 -21.18 -6.69 83.61
N SER A 34 -19.99 -7.23 83.86
CA SER A 34 -18.88 -7.15 82.90
C SER A 34 -19.19 -7.90 81.60
N LYS A 35 -19.86 -9.05 81.64
CA LYS A 35 -20.29 -9.77 80.43
C LYS A 35 -21.26 -8.94 79.61
N ILE A 36 -22.25 -8.30 80.24
CA ILE A 36 -23.22 -7.43 79.55
C ILE A 36 -22.47 -6.27 78.87
N LEU A 37 -21.59 -5.58 79.59
CA LEU A 37 -20.78 -4.48 79.03
C LEU A 37 -19.90 -4.92 77.86
N ILE A 38 -19.28 -6.10 77.94
CA ILE A 38 -18.48 -6.66 76.84
C ILE A 38 -19.37 -6.95 75.63
N ASN A 39 -20.55 -7.53 75.84
CA ASN A 39 -21.48 -7.83 74.75
C ASN A 39 -22.01 -6.56 74.07
N ASP A 40 -22.34 -5.54 74.86
CA ASP A 40 -22.78 -4.23 74.35
C ASP A 40 -21.67 -3.55 73.54
N TYR A 41 -20.43 -3.58 74.03
CA TYR A 41 -19.27 -3.08 73.30
C TYR A 41 -19.06 -3.82 71.97
N LEU A 42 -19.18 -5.16 71.97
CA LEU A 42 -19.06 -5.97 70.76
C LEU A 42 -20.18 -5.68 69.76
N ASN A 43 -21.41 -5.47 70.23
CA ASN A 43 -22.54 -5.11 69.38
C ASN A 43 -22.36 -3.73 68.76
N LEU A 44 -21.90 -2.75 69.55
CA LEU A 44 -21.58 -1.41 69.05
C LEU A 44 -20.48 -1.47 67.98
N LYS A 45 -19.40 -2.21 68.21
CA LYS A 45 -18.33 -2.41 67.23
C LYS A 45 -18.82 -3.08 65.95
N LYS A 46 -19.68 -4.10 66.05
CA LYS A 46 -20.31 -4.74 64.88
C LYS A 46 -21.18 -3.77 64.09
N LEU A 47 -21.92 -2.89 64.77
CA LEU A 47 -22.76 -1.88 64.12
C LEU A 47 -21.90 -0.86 63.36
N THR A 48 -20.85 -0.32 63.99
CA THR A 48 -19.93 0.63 63.35
C THR A 48 -19.23 0.02 62.13
N VAL A 49 -18.81 -1.25 62.20
CA VAL A 49 -18.21 -1.92 61.04
C VAL A 49 -19.22 -2.08 59.90
N LYS A 50 -20.48 -2.39 60.19
CA LYS A 50 -21.53 -2.48 59.17
C LYS A 50 -21.79 -1.13 58.48
N GLU A 51 -21.85 -0.05 59.26
CA GLU A 51 -22.04 1.31 58.72
C GLU A 51 -20.87 1.72 57.82
N LEU A 52 -19.63 1.40 58.22
CA LEU A 52 -18.44 1.67 57.40
C LEU A 52 -18.49 0.89 56.07
N ILE A 53 -18.80 -0.40 56.09
CA ILE A 53 -18.93 -1.22 54.88
C ILE A 53 -20.01 -0.64 53.95
N GLN A 54 -21.17 -0.26 54.49
CA GLN A 54 -22.24 0.37 53.69
C GLN A 54 -21.80 1.70 53.09
N SER A 55 -21.01 2.51 53.82
CA SER A 55 -20.47 3.76 53.30
C SER A 55 -19.45 3.53 52.17
N GLU A 56 -18.64 2.48 52.27
CA GLU A 56 -17.68 2.10 51.23
C GLU A 56 -18.38 1.56 49.97
N ASP A 57 -19.41 0.72 50.14
CA ASP A 57 -20.19 0.18 49.03
C ASP A 57 -20.92 1.29 48.25
N THR A 58 -21.53 2.25 48.96
CA THR A 58 -22.19 3.40 48.32
C THR A 58 -21.21 4.31 47.60
N PHE A 59 -20.02 4.55 48.17
CA PHE A 59 -18.95 5.28 47.50
C PHE A 59 -18.47 4.56 46.24
N PHE A 60 -18.27 3.25 46.30
CA PHE A 60 -17.84 2.45 45.16
C PHE A 60 -18.88 2.46 44.02
N LEU A 61 -20.16 2.35 44.34
CA LEU A 61 -21.25 2.47 43.35
C LEU A 61 -21.26 3.86 42.68
N SER A 62 -21.04 4.93 43.46
CA SER A 62 -20.95 6.29 42.90
C SER A 62 -19.76 6.42 41.94
N LEU A 63 -18.59 5.89 42.30
CA LEU A 63 -17.42 5.89 41.42
C LEU A 63 -17.63 5.08 40.14
N GLN A 64 -18.29 3.92 40.23
CA GLN A 64 -18.61 3.12 39.05
C GLN A 64 -19.54 3.88 38.09
N GLN A 65 -20.51 4.61 38.63
CA GLN A 65 -21.42 5.44 37.82
C GLN A 65 -20.67 6.59 37.14
N GLU A 66 -19.75 7.25 37.82
CA GLU A 66 -18.91 8.31 37.25
C GLU A 66 -18.00 7.79 36.14
N ILE A 67 -17.36 6.63 36.34
CA ILE A 67 -16.55 5.96 35.31
C ILE A 67 -17.40 5.64 34.08
N ALA A 68 -18.62 5.13 34.26
CA ALA A 68 -19.52 4.84 33.15
C ALA A 68 -19.92 6.12 32.39
N SER A 69 -20.20 7.21 33.10
CA SER A 69 -20.50 8.53 32.50
C SER A 69 -19.31 9.07 31.68
N LEU A 70 -18.10 9.02 32.23
CA LEU A 70 -16.88 9.45 31.53
C LEU A 70 -16.58 8.60 30.30
N GLN A 71 -16.86 7.30 30.35
CA GLN A 71 -16.73 6.43 29.18
C GLN A 71 -17.71 6.82 28.06
N GLN A 72 -18.95 7.18 28.40
CA GLN A 72 -19.94 7.67 27.43
C GLN A 72 -19.50 9.00 26.81
N GLU A 73 -19.03 9.95 27.60
CA GLU A 73 -18.52 11.23 27.11
C GLU A 73 -17.33 11.04 26.16
N LYS A 74 -16.39 10.16 26.52
CA LYS A 74 -15.26 9.80 25.65
C LYS A 74 -15.71 9.22 24.31
N THR A 75 -16.77 8.40 24.29
CA THR A 75 -17.31 7.86 23.03
C THR A 75 -17.96 8.94 22.16
N LEU A 76 -18.66 9.91 22.75
CA LEU A 76 -19.24 11.04 22.03
C LEU A 76 -18.15 11.94 21.41
N LEU A 77 -17.09 12.25 22.16
CA LEU A 77 -15.96 13.02 21.65
C LEU A 77 -15.23 12.32 20.49
N LEU A 78 -15.13 10.99 20.53
CA LEU A 78 -14.57 10.22 19.41
C LEU A 78 -15.46 10.30 18.17
N GLN A 79 -16.79 10.25 18.32
CA GLN A 79 -17.74 10.41 17.21
C GLN A 79 -17.66 11.82 16.61
N GLU A 80 -17.58 12.86 17.44
CA GLU A 80 -17.43 14.24 16.99
C GLU A 80 -16.12 14.44 16.20
N LYS A 81 -15.02 13.84 16.67
CA LYS A 81 -13.74 13.87 15.95
C LYS A 81 -13.84 13.21 14.57
N ILE A 82 -14.57 12.10 14.45
CA ILE A 82 -14.79 11.43 13.16
C ILE A 82 -15.59 12.34 12.22
N LEU A 83 -16.67 12.96 12.71
CA LEU A 83 -17.48 13.89 11.91
C LEU A 83 -16.68 15.12 11.43
N LEU A 84 -15.79 15.66 12.27
CA LEU A 84 -14.90 16.75 11.87
C LEU A 84 -13.92 16.32 10.77
N GLN A 85 -13.42 15.09 10.83
CA GLN A 85 -12.54 14.54 9.80
C GLN A 85 -13.30 14.34 8.47
N GLU A 86 -14.52 13.81 8.50
CA GLU A 86 -15.37 13.67 7.31
C GLU A 86 -15.69 15.02 6.69
N LYS A 87 -15.98 16.05 7.49
CA LYS A 87 -16.20 17.42 7.02
C LYS A 87 -14.98 17.98 6.31
N ALA A 88 -13.77 17.73 6.82
CA ALA A 88 -12.53 18.14 6.17
C ALA A 88 -12.32 17.44 4.82
N SER A 89 -12.59 16.13 4.75
CA SER A 89 -12.54 15.37 3.49
C SER A 89 -13.55 15.87 2.45
N LEU A 90 -14.78 16.17 2.86
CA LEU A 90 -15.80 16.76 1.97
C LEU A 90 -15.37 18.14 1.44
N GLN A 91 -14.69 18.95 2.25
CA GLN A 91 -14.17 20.23 1.81
C GLN A 91 -13.06 20.08 0.76
N GLN A 92 -12.19 19.08 0.91
CA GLN A 92 -11.16 18.74 -0.10
C GLN A 92 -11.79 18.23 -1.41
N GLU A 93 -12.82 17.41 -1.33
CA GLU A 93 -13.54 16.93 -2.51
C GLU A 93 -14.21 18.09 -3.26
N LYS A 94 -14.81 19.04 -2.53
CA LYS A 94 -15.39 20.25 -3.12
C LYS A 94 -14.35 21.11 -3.84
N THR A 95 -13.14 21.26 -3.30
CA THR A 95 -12.06 22.01 -3.98
C THR A 95 -11.58 21.30 -5.25
N LEU A 96 -11.44 19.96 -5.22
CA LEU A 96 -11.06 19.18 -6.40
C LEU A 96 -12.12 19.25 -7.51
N LEU A 97 -13.41 19.27 -7.15
CA LEU A 97 -14.50 19.45 -8.11
C LEU A 97 -14.46 20.82 -8.78
N LEU A 98 -14.16 21.89 -8.02
CA LEU A 98 -13.98 23.24 -8.57
C LEU A 98 -12.79 23.31 -9.54
N GLU A 99 -11.64 22.74 -9.18
CA GLU A 99 -10.47 22.67 -10.08
C GLU A 99 -10.78 21.92 -11.38
N LYS A 100 -11.55 20.82 -11.28
CA LYS A 100 -11.98 20.05 -12.45
C LYS A 100 -12.92 20.87 -13.35
N GLU A 101 -13.82 21.65 -12.76
CA GLU A 101 -14.73 22.53 -13.50
C GLU A 101 -13.94 23.62 -14.26
N GLU A 102 -12.94 24.24 -13.61
CA GLU A 102 -12.06 25.22 -14.26
C GLU A 102 -11.25 24.60 -15.41
N SER A 103 -10.69 23.40 -15.22
CA SER A 103 -9.97 22.69 -16.28
C SER A 103 -10.86 22.37 -17.48
N LEU A 104 -12.12 21.96 -17.25
CA LEU A 104 -13.08 21.71 -18.33
C LEU A 104 -13.47 22.98 -19.07
N GLN A 105 -13.58 24.12 -18.37
CA GLN A 105 -13.80 25.42 -19.02
C GLN A 105 -12.62 25.82 -19.91
N GLN A 106 -11.38 25.57 -19.46
CA GLN A 106 -10.18 25.84 -20.26
C GLN A 106 -10.10 24.96 -21.51
N GLU A 107 -10.39 23.65 -21.38
CA GLU A 107 -10.43 22.72 -22.51
C GLU A 107 -11.48 23.15 -23.55
N LYS A 108 -12.67 23.54 -23.07
CA LYS A 108 -13.74 24.07 -23.94
C LYS A 108 -13.29 25.31 -24.71
N ALA A 109 -12.54 26.22 -24.08
CA ALA A 109 -11.98 27.40 -24.75
C ALA A 109 -10.91 27.03 -25.80
N SER A 110 -10.04 26.05 -25.50
CA SER A 110 -9.04 25.53 -26.45
C SER A 110 -9.70 24.91 -27.69
N LEU A 111 -10.73 24.08 -27.50
CA LEU A 111 -11.48 23.46 -28.60
C LEU A 111 -12.20 24.51 -29.47
N GLN A 112 -12.68 25.61 -28.87
CA GLN A 112 -13.24 26.72 -29.63
C GLN A 112 -12.18 27.42 -30.50
N GLN A 113 -10.95 27.59 -29.99
CA GLN A 113 -9.84 28.17 -30.76
C GLN A 113 -9.42 27.25 -31.91
N GLU A 114 -9.29 25.95 -31.67
CA GLU A 114 -8.96 24.96 -32.70
C GLU A 114 -10.02 24.93 -33.81
N LYS A 115 -11.30 25.02 -33.45
CA LYS A 115 -12.40 25.12 -34.41
C LYS A 115 -12.28 26.36 -35.30
N ILE A 116 -11.88 27.51 -34.74
CA ILE A 116 -11.66 28.73 -35.51
C ILE A 116 -10.49 28.55 -36.49
N LEU A 117 -9.40 27.92 -36.05
CA LEU A 117 -8.21 27.67 -36.87
C LEU A 117 -8.53 26.72 -38.03
N LEU A 118 -9.28 25.65 -37.78
CA LEU A 118 -9.73 24.72 -38.82
C LEU A 118 -10.59 25.40 -39.89
N GLU A 119 -11.48 26.33 -39.52
CA GLU A 119 -12.25 27.11 -40.50
C GLU A 119 -11.36 28.07 -41.32
N GLN A 120 -10.30 28.63 -40.72
CA GLN A 120 -9.29 29.43 -41.44
C GLN A 120 -8.46 28.58 -42.43
N GLU A 121 -8.09 27.36 -42.06
CA GLU A 121 -7.40 26.44 -42.97
C GLU A 121 -8.31 26.01 -44.12
N LYS A 122 -9.58 25.70 -43.83
CA LYS A 122 -10.57 25.33 -44.84
C LYS A 122 -10.79 26.44 -45.88
N THR A 123 -10.86 27.69 -45.44
CA THR A 123 -10.96 28.85 -46.36
C THR A 123 -9.68 29.03 -47.18
N SER A 124 -8.50 28.83 -46.57
CA SER A 124 -7.21 28.88 -47.28
C SER A 124 -7.08 27.77 -48.34
N LEU A 125 -7.55 26.56 -48.03
CA LEU A 125 -7.56 25.43 -48.97
C LEU A 125 -8.50 25.69 -50.14
N ALA A 126 -9.69 26.24 -49.90
CA ALA A 126 -10.61 26.62 -50.96
C ALA A 126 -9.97 27.66 -51.91
N ASN A 127 -9.27 28.66 -51.37
CA ASN A 127 -8.54 29.65 -52.18
C ASN A 127 -7.41 28.98 -53.01
N MET A 128 -6.65 28.05 -52.42
CA MET A 128 -5.62 27.32 -53.16
C MET A 128 -6.21 26.46 -54.29
N GLN A 129 -7.34 25.80 -54.06
CA GLN A 129 -8.04 25.05 -55.09
C GLN A 129 -8.48 25.95 -56.25
N GLU A 130 -8.99 27.15 -55.95
CA GLU A 130 -9.34 28.13 -56.98
C GLU A 130 -8.12 28.58 -57.81
N ILE A 131 -6.97 28.81 -57.16
CA ILE A 131 -5.71 29.16 -57.85
C ILE A 131 -5.22 28.03 -58.74
N VAL A 132 -5.22 26.79 -58.24
CA VAL A 132 -4.81 25.61 -59.01
C VAL A 132 -5.73 25.41 -60.22
N PHE A 133 -7.04 25.59 -60.04
CA PHE A 133 -8.01 25.52 -61.12
C PHE A 133 -7.72 26.56 -62.21
N LYS A 134 -7.46 27.83 -61.82
CA LYS A 134 -7.05 28.89 -62.77
C LYS A 134 -5.77 28.53 -63.53
N ARG A 135 -4.72 28.06 -62.84
CA ARG A 135 -3.46 27.62 -63.47
C ARG A 135 -3.64 26.45 -64.43
N LYS A 136 -4.51 25.49 -64.08
CA LYS A 136 -4.82 24.36 -64.96
C LYS A 136 -5.44 24.83 -66.28
N MET A 137 -6.40 25.76 -66.23
CA MET A 137 -6.99 26.37 -67.43
C MET A 137 -5.96 27.15 -68.26
N GLU A 138 -5.01 27.83 -67.62
CA GLU A 138 -3.89 28.53 -68.28
C GLU A 138 -2.88 27.58 -68.95
N LEU A 139 -2.67 26.39 -68.39
CA LEU A 139 -1.77 25.38 -68.97
C LEU A 139 -2.44 24.62 -70.12
N GLU A 140 -3.74 24.32 -70.01
CA GLU A 140 -4.53 23.70 -71.09
C GLU A 140 -4.63 24.63 -72.32
N SER A 141 -4.65 25.95 -72.11
CA SER A 141 -4.57 26.94 -73.20
C SER A 141 -3.17 27.11 -73.80
N LYS A 142 -2.11 26.59 -73.16
CA LYS A 142 -0.71 26.72 -73.62
C LYS A 142 -0.11 25.48 -74.30
N GLY A 143 -0.85 24.37 -74.43
CA GLY A 143 -0.47 23.25 -75.30
C GLY A 143 0.92 22.67 -75.02
N ALA A 144 1.10 21.92 -73.93
CA ALA A 144 2.32 21.16 -73.65
C ALA A 144 2.03 19.66 -73.61
N LYS A 145 2.52 18.95 -74.64
CA LYS A 145 2.84 17.52 -74.58
C LYS A 145 4.12 17.40 -73.77
N ASP A 146 4.07 16.78 -72.59
CA ASP A 146 4.98 15.69 -72.23
C ASP A 146 4.68 15.13 -70.84
N SER A 147 4.87 13.83 -70.77
CA SER A 147 4.49 12.91 -69.72
C SER A 147 5.54 12.84 -68.61
N GLU A 148 5.19 13.20 -67.38
CA GLU A 148 5.86 12.69 -66.18
C GLU A 148 4.84 12.46 -65.05
N ARG A 149 4.84 11.24 -64.50
CA ARG A 149 3.93 10.79 -63.44
C ARG A 149 4.42 11.30 -62.08
N PRO A 150 3.53 11.75 -61.17
CA PRO A 150 3.90 12.09 -59.81
C PRO A 150 4.01 10.82 -58.95
N VAL A 151 5.08 10.73 -58.16
CA VAL A 151 5.33 9.70 -57.15
C VAL A 151 4.45 9.99 -55.90
N PRO A 152 3.83 8.99 -55.25
CA PRO A 152 2.95 9.25 -54.12
C PRO A 152 3.72 9.63 -52.85
N PHE A 153 3.26 10.69 -52.21
CA PHE A 153 3.50 11.07 -50.83
C PHE A 153 3.10 9.94 -49.88
N LYS A 154 4.08 9.22 -49.32
CA LYS A 154 3.92 8.41 -48.10
C LYS A 154 4.99 8.88 -47.11
N LYS A 155 4.68 9.93 -46.36
CA LYS A 155 5.54 10.41 -45.28
C LYS A 155 4.69 10.95 -44.15
N TYR A 156 4.21 10.04 -43.31
CA TYR A 156 3.98 10.31 -41.89
C TYR A 156 4.34 9.03 -41.14
N TRP A 157 5.35 9.15 -40.27
CA TRP A 157 5.93 8.16 -39.36
C TRP A 157 6.80 7.06 -40.00
N SER A 158 8.08 7.39 -40.21
CA SER A 158 9.15 6.40 -40.19
C SER A 158 9.39 5.97 -38.75
N VAL A 159 9.06 4.72 -38.44
CA VAL A 159 9.54 3.94 -37.28
C VAL A 159 11.02 3.54 -37.48
N ASP A 160 11.73 4.23 -38.37
CA ASP A 160 13.08 3.86 -38.84
C ASP A 160 14.22 4.21 -37.87
N THR A 161 13.96 4.90 -36.76
CA THR A 161 15.03 5.24 -35.79
C THR A 161 15.28 4.15 -34.74
N PHE A 162 14.40 3.16 -34.57
CA PHE A 162 14.62 2.06 -33.63
C PHE A 162 14.83 0.69 -34.32
N GLU A 163 14.35 0.52 -35.56
CA GLU A 163 14.38 -0.78 -36.26
C GLU A 163 15.71 -1.15 -36.94
N ASN A 164 16.69 -0.25 -37.04
CA ASN A 164 17.90 -0.49 -37.86
C ASN A 164 19.17 -0.91 -37.11
N THR A 165 19.09 -1.35 -35.85
CA THR A 165 20.28 -1.80 -35.11
C THR A 165 20.18 -3.26 -34.67
N LYS A 166 21.34 -3.90 -34.57
CA LYS A 166 21.61 -5.22 -33.98
C LYS A 166 20.79 -5.52 -32.70
N ILE A 167 20.39 -4.48 -31.99
CA ILE A 167 19.56 -4.49 -30.80
C ILE A 167 18.11 -4.91 -31.09
N ALA A 168 17.46 -4.37 -32.12
CA ALA A 168 16.10 -4.75 -32.49
C ALA A 168 16.02 -6.26 -32.80
N LYS A 169 17.04 -6.78 -33.49
CA LYS A 169 17.19 -8.22 -33.73
C LYS A 169 17.40 -9.02 -32.44
N ILE A 170 18.23 -8.55 -31.50
CA ILE A 170 18.43 -9.20 -30.20
C ILE A 170 17.13 -9.20 -29.37
N LEU A 171 16.37 -8.10 -29.40
CA LEU A 171 15.10 -7.97 -28.70
C LEU A 171 14.05 -8.90 -29.33
N GLU A 172 13.93 -8.90 -30.65
CA GLU A 172 13.02 -9.78 -31.37
C GLU A 172 13.38 -11.26 -31.16
N GLU A 173 14.67 -11.63 -31.22
CA GLU A 173 15.14 -12.98 -30.89
C GLU A 173 14.84 -13.34 -29.43
N THR A 174 15.05 -12.42 -28.49
CA THR A 174 14.75 -12.65 -27.06
C THR A 174 13.25 -12.81 -26.80
N PHE A 175 12.39 -12.14 -27.59
CA PHE A 175 10.93 -12.23 -27.48
C PHE A 175 10.29 -13.31 -28.36
N LYS A 176 11.00 -13.84 -29.36
CA LYS A 176 10.59 -14.99 -30.17
C LYS A 176 10.53 -16.27 -29.33
N ASP A 177 11.42 -16.40 -28.36
CA ASP A 177 11.49 -17.53 -27.43
C ASP A 177 10.48 -17.43 -26.27
N ILE A 178 9.66 -16.37 -26.23
CA ILE A 178 8.59 -16.23 -25.24
C ILE A 178 7.35 -16.92 -25.78
N ILE A 179 7.02 -18.06 -25.20
CA ILE A 179 5.86 -18.86 -25.57
C ILE A 179 4.63 -18.23 -24.91
N ILE A 180 3.82 -17.56 -25.72
CA ILE A 180 2.47 -17.14 -25.33
C ILE A 180 1.51 -18.22 -25.85
N ASP A 181 1.52 -19.39 -25.22
CA ASP A 181 0.52 -20.42 -25.51
C ASP A 181 -0.81 -19.98 -24.86
N GLU A 182 -1.86 -19.83 -25.65
CA GLU A 182 -3.20 -19.47 -25.17
C GLU A 182 -3.70 -20.42 -24.08
N GLY A 183 -3.26 -21.69 -24.08
CA GLY A 183 -3.55 -22.66 -23.03
C GLY A 183 -2.83 -22.41 -21.69
N SER A 184 -1.64 -21.79 -21.75
CA SER A 184 -0.83 -21.45 -20.57
C SER A 184 -1.26 -20.14 -19.88
N LEU A 185 -1.96 -19.28 -20.61
CA LEU A 185 -2.53 -18.00 -20.12
C LEU A 185 -3.73 -18.20 -19.18
N PHE A 186 -4.42 -19.34 -19.26
CA PHE A 186 -5.43 -19.71 -18.29
C PHE A 186 -4.75 -20.29 -17.05
N LEU A 187 -4.49 -19.43 -16.07
CA LEU A 187 -4.42 -19.86 -14.68
C LEU A 187 -5.83 -20.33 -14.28
N SER A 188 -6.21 -21.54 -14.72
CA SER A 188 -7.36 -22.22 -14.12
C SER A 188 -7.10 -22.31 -12.62
N ALA A 189 -8.16 -22.34 -11.82
CA ALA A 189 -8.06 -22.53 -10.38
C ALA A 189 -7.16 -23.73 -10.00
N ASP A 190 -6.97 -24.70 -10.90
CA ASP A 190 -6.12 -25.87 -10.70
C ASP A 190 -4.62 -25.61 -10.99
N GLY A 191 -4.30 -24.70 -11.92
CA GLY A 191 -2.93 -24.22 -12.15
C GLY A 191 -2.35 -23.45 -10.96
N VAL A 192 -3.19 -22.69 -10.24
CA VAL A 192 -2.78 -21.97 -9.02
C VAL A 192 -2.74 -22.89 -7.79
N LYS A 193 -3.60 -23.92 -7.72
CA LYS A 193 -3.50 -24.99 -6.70
C LYS A 193 -2.17 -25.74 -6.79
N SER A 194 -1.62 -25.96 -7.99
CA SER A 194 -0.30 -26.59 -8.15
C SER A 194 0.85 -25.76 -7.54
N ILE A 195 0.73 -24.41 -7.54
CA ILE A 195 1.70 -23.49 -6.90
C ILE A 195 1.63 -23.62 -5.37
N SER A 196 0.43 -23.86 -4.82
CA SER A 196 0.24 -24.05 -3.37
C SER A 196 0.78 -25.40 -2.87
N ALA A 197 0.83 -26.43 -3.72
CA ALA A 197 1.23 -27.78 -3.33
C ALA A 197 2.76 -28.00 -3.21
N ALA A 198 3.60 -27.06 -3.67
CA ALA A 198 5.03 -27.30 -3.81
C ALA A 198 5.89 -26.98 -2.55
N SER A 199 5.32 -26.44 -1.47
CA SER A 199 6.10 -26.22 -0.23
C SER A 199 5.24 -26.26 1.04
N ASP A 200 5.16 -27.41 1.68
CA ASP A 200 4.37 -27.73 2.88
C ASP A 200 4.83 -27.07 4.19
N THR A 201 5.47 -25.89 4.18
CA THR A 201 6.11 -25.36 5.41
C THR A 201 5.74 -23.95 5.86
N TYR A 202 4.95 -23.17 5.12
CA TYR A 202 4.57 -21.81 5.56
C TYR A 202 3.19 -21.40 5.06
N PRO A 203 2.46 -20.51 5.78
CA PRO A 203 1.14 -20.05 5.38
C PRO A 203 1.25 -19.47 3.97
N HIS A 204 0.68 -20.20 3.02
CA HIS A 204 0.80 -19.91 1.60
C HIS A 204 0.39 -18.47 1.35
N ILE A 205 1.04 -17.79 0.40
CA ILE A 205 0.65 -16.43 -0.02
C ILE A 205 -0.78 -16.43 -0.64
N LEU A 206 -1.49 -17.58 -0.64
CA LEU A 206 -2.87 -17.80 -1.07
C LEU A 206 -3.14 -17.14 -2.42
N ILE A 207 -2.19 -17.26 -3.33
CA ILE A 207 -2.19 -16.58 -4.63
C ILE A 207 -3.50 -16.86 -5.39
N ASP A 208 -4.07 -18.06 -5.21
CA ASP A 208 -5.38 -18.52 -5.69
C ASP A 208 -6.59 -17.78 -5.12
N LYS A 209 -6.39 -17.01 -4.05
CA LYS A 209 -7.37 -16.16 -3.38
C LYS A 209 -7.09 -14.68 -3.55
N LEU A 210 -6.16 -14.26 -4.40
CA LEU A 210 -6.05 -12.85 -4.77
C LEU A 210 -7.41 -12.36 -5.33
N ASN A 211 -7.80 -11.12 -5.00
CA ASN A 211 -9.07 -10.49 -5.39
C ASN A 211 -10.40 -11.11 -4.90
N LYS A 212 -10.41 -12.23 -4.16
CA LYS A 212 -11.67 -12.86 -3.66
C LYS A 212 -12.27 -12.18 -2.42
N GLU A 213 -11.43 -11.58 -1.57
CA GLU A 213 -11.86 -10.82 -0.39
C GLU A 213 -11.06 -9.52 -0.31
N ARG A 214 -11.74 -8.36 -0.37
CA ARG A 214 -11.06 -7.06 -0.25
C ARG A 214 -10.60 -6.84 1.19
N SER A 215 -9.29 -6.88 1.43
CA SER A 215 -8.76 -6.60 2.76
C SER A 215 -8.86 -5.10 3.08
N LYS A 216 -9.28 -4.76 4.30
CA LYS A 216 -9.30 -3.35 4.79
C LYS A 216 -7.92 -2.69 4.75
N CYS A 217 -6.84 -3.48 4.64
CA CYS A 217 -5.46 -3.03 4.57
C CYS A 217 -5.13 -2.36 3.23
N LEU A 218 -5.80 -2.77 2.13
CA LEU A 218 -5.59 -2.19 0.80
C LEU A 218 -5.92 -0.70 0.73
N PHE A 219 -7.01 -0.27 1.37
CA PHE A 219 -7.40 1.14 1.38
C PHE A 219 -6.34 2.03 2.05
N LYS A 220 -5.80 1.59 3.19
CA LYS A 220 -4.74 2.32 3.89
C LYS A 220 -3.44 2.38 3.07
N LEU A 221 -3.09 1.28 2.40
CA LEU A 221 -1.92 1.25 1.53
C LEU A 221 -2.10 2.17 0.32
N TRP A 222 -3.29 2.15 -0.29
CA TRP A 222 -3.66 3.05 -1.38
C TRP A 222 -3.54 4.51 -0.96
N ASP A 223 -4.17 4.91 0.14
CA ASP A 223 -4.10 6.29 0.64
C ASP A 223 -2.66 6.71 0.93
N ALA A 224 -1.85 5.83 1.53
CA ALA A 224 -0.45 6.11 1.79
C ALA A 224 0.35 6.33 0.49
N ILE A 225 0.13 5.53 -0.56
CA ILE A 225 0.77 5.69 -1.87
C ILE A 225 0.28 6.96 -2.58
N GLN A 226 -0.98 7.36 -2.38
CA GLN A 226 -1.53 8.60 -2.93
C GLN A 226 -1.10 9.85 -2.18
N GLN A 227 -0.59 9.74 -0.95
CA GLN A 227 -0.08 10.88 -0.17
C GLN A 227 1.44 11.00 -0.18
N ASN A 228 2.17 9.88 -0.23
CA ASN A 228 3.62 9.85 -0.12
C ASN A 228 4.32 9.37 -1.41
N GLU A 229 5.51 9.92 -1.69
CA GLU A 229 6.39 9.46 -2.78
C GLU A 229 7.04 8.11 -2.47
N ILE A 230 7.40 7.89 -1.20
CA ILE A 230 8.00 6.66 -0.70
C ILE A 230 7.16 6.14 0.47
N VAL A 231 6.79 4.87 0.41
CA VAL A 231 6.00 4.20 1.46
C VAL A 231 6.77 2.99 1.98
N PHE A 232 6.98 2.94 3.29
CA PHE A 232 7.57 1.78 3.96
C PHE A 232 6.46 0.93 4.59
N LEU A 233 6.32 -0.32 4.13
CA LEU A 233 5.41 -1.29 4.73
C LEU A 233 6.16 -2.14 5.77
N LEU A 234 6.02 -1.80 7.05
CA LEU A 234 6.71 -2.46 8.16
C LEU A 234 5.79 -3.43 8.91
N GLY A 235 6.36 -4.50 9.46
CA GLY A 235 5.64 -5.49 10.26
C GLY A 235 6.44 -6.77 10.47
N SER A 236 6.02 -7.60 11.43
CA SER A 236 6.68 -8.88 11.73
C SER A 236 6.63 -9.86 10.56
N SER A 237 7.54 -10.84 10.54
CA SER A 237 7.49 -11.91 9.52
C SER A 237 6.14 -12.64 9.58
N GLY A 238 5.54 -12.94 8.44
CA GLY A 238 4.23 -13.60 8.36
C GLY A 238 3.01 -12.70 8.55
N CYS A 239 3.16 -11.39 8.86
CA CYS A 239 2.01 -10.48 9.05
C CYS A 239 1.29 -10.06 7.75
N GLY A 240 1.58 -10.71 6.62
CA GLY A 240 0.89 -10.45 5.35
C GLY A 240 1.42 -9.30 4.48
N LYS A 241 2.59 -8.72 4.75
CA LYS A 241 3.14 -7.59 3.94
C LYS A 241 3.19 -7.88 2.44
N THR A 242 3.88 -8.97 2.07
CA THR A 242 4.01 -9.40 0.67
C THR A 242 2.66 -9.69 0.05
N ARG A 243 1.75 -10.30 0.84
CA ARG A 243 0.37 -10.56 0.42
C ARG A 243 -0.38 -9.26 0.12
N SER A 244 -0.28 -8.24 0.96
CA SER A 244 -0.92 -6.94 0.73
C SER A 244 -0.39 -6.25 -0.53
N ILE A 245 0.91 -6.36 -0.81
CA ILE A 245 1.51 -5.86 -2.06
C ILE A 245 0.95 -6.61 -3.27
N PHE A 246 0.81 -7.94 -3.20
CA PHE A 246 0.24 -8.73 -4.29
C PHE A 246 -1.25 -8.42 -4.51
N GLU A 247 -2.03 -8.28 -3.44
CA GLU A 247 -3.43 -7.85 -3.54
C GLU A 247 -3.58 -6.46 -4.15
N PHE A 248 -2.61 -5.58 -3.91
CA PHE A 248 -2.58 -4.26 -4.52
C PHE A 248 -2.23 -4.36 -6.02
N LEU A 249 -1.16 -5.07 -6.34
CA LEU A 249 -0.68 -5.22 -7.73
C LEU A 249 -1.59 -6.08 -8.60
N SER A 250 -2.47 -6.91 -8.01
CA SER A 250 -3.52 -7.62 -8.75
C SER A 250 -4.69 -6.70 -9.16
N GLN A 251 -4.71 -5.45 -8.71
CA GLN A 251 -5.74 -4.45 -9.04
C GLN A 251 -5.20 -3.26 -9.83
N TYR A 252 -3.91 -2.98 -9.70
CA TYR A 252 -3.22 -1.86 -10.32
C TYR A 252 -1.94 -2.33 -10.99
N TYR A 253 -1.66 -1.89 -12.21
CA TYR A 253 -0.36 -2.21 -12.79
C TYR A 253 0.74 -1.49 -12.01
N GLY A 254 1.73 -2.24 -11.58
CA GLY A 254 2.91 -1.72 -10.90
C GLY A 254 4.11 -2.61 -11.14
N ILE A 255 5.28 -2.11 -10.78
CA ILE A 255 6.54 -2.85 -10.95
C ILE A 255 6.93 -3.48 -9.62
N TYR A 256 7.26 -4.77 -9.66
CA TYR A 256 7.62 -5.56 -8.50
C TYR A 256 9.04 -6.09 -8.63
N PHE A 257 9.90 -5.71 -7.67
CA PHE A 257 11.25 -6.23 -7.53
C PHE A 257 11.37 -7.03 -6.24
N THR A 258 12.09 -8.15 -6.33
CA THR A 258 12.46 -8.95 -5.15
C THR A 258 13.95 -8.96 -4.97
N TYR A 259 14.40 -8.77 -3.72
CA TYR A 259 15.77 -9.05 -3.37
C TYR A 259 15.85 -10.41 -2.65
N LYS A 260 16.21 -11.45 -3.41
CA LYS A 260 16.52 -12.75 -2.81
C LYS A 260 17.99 -12.69 -2.34
N LYS A 261 18.26 -13.25 -1.16
CA LYS A 261 19.61 -13.66 -0.76
C LYS A 261 19.57 -15.18 -0.84
N SER A 262 20.59 -15.83 -1.39
CA SER A 262 20.56 -17.24 -1.87
C SER A 262 20.01 -18.32 -0.90
N SER A 263 19.71 -18.02 0.37
CA SER A 263 19.03 -18.89 1.34
C SER A 263 17.49 -18.68 1.46
N ALA A 264 16.91 -17.64 0.85
CA ALA A 264 15.50 -17.31 0.95
C ALA A 264 14.72 -17.66 -0.33
N LYS A 265 14.54 -18.96 -0.61
CA LYS A 265 13.66 -19.50 -1.67
C LYS A 265 12.16 -19.16 -1.49
N ARG A 266 11.79 -18.20 -0.63
CA ARG A 266 10.44 -18.08 -0.05
C ARG A 266 9.55 -17.03 -0.71
N ILE A 267 10.10 -16.10 -1.48
CA ILE A 267 9.32 -15.02 -2.12
C ILE A 267 9.38 -15.22 -3.65
N PRO A 268 8.23 -15.35 -4.34
CA PRO A 268 8.20 -15.43 -5.80
C PRO A 268 8.56 -14.08 -6.42
N GLY A 269 9.15 -14.08 -7.62
CA GLY A 269 9.76 -12.90 -8.25
C GLY A 269 10.97 -13.26 -9.09
N SER A 270 11.24 -12.48 -10.13
CA SER A 270 12.45 -12.60 -10.95
C SER A 270 13.74 -12.26 -10.18
N GLY A 271 14.87 -12.78 -10.66
CA GLY A 271 16.19 -12.59 -10.05
C GLY A 271 16.93 -11.34 -10.54
N ASP A 272 16.37 -10.60 -11.49
CA ASP A 272 16.96 -9.42 -12.15
C ASP A 272 17.46 -8.33 -11.20
N PHE A 273 16.77 -8.07 -10.09
CA PHE A 273 17.25 -7.12 -9.09
C PHE A 273 18.46 -7.64 -8.31
N GLU A 274 18.45 -8.91 -7.86
CA GLU A 274 19.60 -9.53 -7.20
C GLU A 274 20.81 -9.59 -8.15
N TYR A 275 20.57 -9.97 -9.41
CA TYR A 275 21.55 -9.99 -10.48
C TYR A 275 22.18 -8.59 -10.69
N THR A 276 21.35 -7.56 -10.72
CA THR A 276 21.79 -6.16 -10.82
C THR A 276 22.67 -5.77 -9.63
N VAL A 277 22.22 -6.04 -8.41
CA VAL A 277 22.97 -5.72 -7.18
C VAL A 277 24.31 -6.47 -7.14
N PHE A 278 24.33 -7.74 -7.53
CA PHE A 278 25.56 -8.53 -7.61
C PHE A 278 26.56 -7.91 -8.59
N ARG A 279 26.10 -7.55 -9.79
CA ARG A 279 26.93 -6.91 -10.84
C ARG A 279 27.45 -5.55 -10.40
N ILE A 280 26.60 -4.71 -9.82
CA ILE A 280 27.01 -3.41 -9.26
C ILE A 280 28.12 -3.61 -8.24
N LYS A 281 27.92 -4.51 -7.26
CA LYS A 281 28.92 -4.81 -6.22
C LYS A 281 30.25 -5.30 -6.80
N ALA A 282 30.21 -6.14 -7.83
CA ALA A 282 31.41 -6.63 -8.51
C ALA A 282 32.19 -5.48 -9.16
N THR A 283 31.52 -4.65 -9.96
CA THR A 283 32.18 -3.53 -10.68
C THR A 283 32.66 -2.43 -9.74
N LEU A 284 31.89 -2.10 -8.69
CA LEU A 284 32.29 -1.12 -7.69
C LEU A 284 33.58 -1.52 -6.97
N LYS A 285 33.88 -2.82 -6.86
CA LYS A 285 35.11 -3.35 -6.26
C LYS A 285 36.28 -3.41 -7.23
N SER A 286 36.03 -3.66 -8.52
CA SER A 286 37.09 -3.93 -9.51
C SER A 286 37.55 -2.70 -10.29
N LYS A 287 36.70 -1.70 -10.45
CA LYS A 287 36.99 -0.49 -11.24
C LYS A 287 37.53 0.63 -10.36
N SER A 288 38.60 1.32 -10.77
CA SER A 288 38.96 2.61 -10.16
C SER A 288 38.04 3.68 -10.70
N TRP A 289 37.59 4.57 -9.82
CA TRP A 289 36.63 5.62 -10.15
C TRP A 289 37.35 6.96 -10.12
N ASP A 290 37.26 7.70 -11.22
CA ASP A 290 37.94 9.00 -11.35
C ASP A 290 37.25 10.09 -10.51
N SER A 291 35.94 9.92 -10.25
CA SER A 291 35.15 10.83 -9.42
C SER A 291 33.95 10.14 -8.77
N ALA A 292 33.38 10.77 -7.73
CA ALA A 292 32.11 10.33 -7.14
C ALA A 292 30.95 10.40 -8.15
N ASP A 293 30.97 11.38 -9.05
CA ASP A 293 29.94 11.57 -10.08
C ASP A 293 29.94 10.42 -11.10
N SER A 294 31.11 9.96 -11.53
CA SER A 294 31.24 8.81 -12.44
C SER A 294 30.68 7.51 -11.85
N LYS A 295 30.75 7.38 -10.52
CA LYS A 295 30.18 6.26 -9.76
C LYS A 295 28.66 6.36 -9.68
N GLN A 296 28.13 7.57 -9.45
CA GLN A 296 26.69 7.81 -9.41
C GLN A 296 26.05 7.59 -10.79
N GLU A 297 26.66 8.11 -11.85
CA GLU A 297 26.19 7.93 -13.24
C GLU A 297 26.12 6.45 -13.62
N TYR A 298 27.12 5.67 -13.20
CA TYR A 298 27.10 4.22 -13.37
C TYR A 298 25.93 3.57 -12.62
N LEU A 299 25.68 3.94 -11.36
CA LEU A 299 24.55 3.41 -10.59
C LEU A 299 23.21 3.78 -11.23
N ASP A 300 23.03 5.03 -11.62
CA ASP A 300 21.81 5.54 -12.26
C ASP A 300 21.50 4.76 -13.54
N ARG A 301 22.53 4.46 -14.35
CA ARG A 301 22.39 3.64 -15.56
C ARG A 301 21.77 2.27 -15.27
N PHE A 302 22.21 1.58 -14.21
CA PHE A 302 21.66 0.26 -13.88
C PHE A 302 20.21 0.33 -13.42
N ILE A 303 19.86 1.33 -12.62
CA ILE A 303 18.47 1.52 -12.18
C ILE A 303 17.58 1.87 -13.38
N LYS A 304 18.05 2.74 -14.28
CA LYS A 304 17.36 3.04 -15.54
C LYS A 304 17.16 1.79 -16.37
N CYS A 305 18.21 0.98 -16.61
CA CYS A 305 18.08 -0.28 -17.36
C CYS A 305 17.05 -1.22 -16.71
N LEU A 306 17.11 -1.39 -15.38
CA LEU A 306 16.23 -2.29 -14.66
C LEU A 306 14.75 -1.90 -14.83
N VAL A 307 14.43 -0.62 -14.65
CA VAL A 307 13.06 -0.11 -14.85
C VAL A 307 12.64 -0.18 -16.31
N THR A 308 13.54 0.19 -17.24
CA THR A 308 13.27 0.16 -18.69
C THR A 308 12.92 -1.25 -19.15
N VAL A 309 13.65 -2.27 -18.68
CA VAL A 309 13.39 -3.67 -19.01
C VAL A 309 12.00 -4.10 -18.55
N ARG A 310 11.56 -3.71 -17.34
CA ARG A 310 10.21 -4.02 -16.85
C ARG A 310 9.13 -3.38 -17.72
N LEU A 311 9.30 -2.11 -18.06
CA LEU A 311 8.35 -1.38 -18.88
C LEU A 311 8.32 -1.88 -20.33
N TYR A 312 9.47 -2.32 -20.86
CA TYR A 312 9.56 -2.90 -22.18
C TYR A 312 8.78 -4.22 -22.25
N VAL A 313 9.04 -5.14 -21.31
CA VAL A 313 8.28 -6.39 -21.20
C VAL A 313 6.79 -6.11 -21.03
N PHE A 314 6.43 -5.15 -20.17
CA PHE A 314 5.04 -4.73 -20.01
C PHE A 314 4.39 -4.33 -21.33
N ARG A 315 5.05 -3.48 -22.12
CA ARG A 315 4.55 -3.04 -23.43
C ARG A 315 4.34 -4.22 -24.37
N GLU A 316 5.35 -5.08 -24.51
CA GLU A 316 5.30 -6.24 -25.41
C GLU A 316 4.15 -7.20 -25.06
N PHE A 317 3.98 -7.53 -23.78
CA PHE A 317 2.85 -8.35 -23.35
C PHE A 317 1.51 -7.63 -23.51
N SER A 318 1.47 -6.33 -23.23
CA SER A 318 0.25 -5.54 -23.39
C SER A 318 -0.22 -5.45 -24.84
N GLU A 319 0.70 -5.32 -25.80
CA GLU A 319 0.38 -5.24 -27.22
C GLU A 319 -0.04 -6.61 -27.77
N LYS A 320 0.67 -7.68 -27.39
CA LYS A 320 0.35 -9.04 -27.84
C LYS A 320 -0.97 -9.58 -27.29
N LEU A 321 -1.30 -9.25 -26.04
CA LEU A 321 -2.48 -9.80 -25.34
C LEU A 321 -3.71 -8.88 -25.39
N GLY A 322 -3.53 -7.61 -25.76
CA GLY A 322 -4.62 -6.64 -25.89
C GLY A 322 -5.47 -6.53 -24.62
N GLU A 323 -6.78 -6.71 -24.75
CA GLU A 323 -7.75 -6.62 -23.64
C GLU A 323 -7.61 -7.71 -22.58
N ARG A 324 -6.96 -8.84 -22.92
CA ARG A 324 -6.71 -9.92 -21.94
C ARG A 324 -5.61 -9.56 -20.96
N PHE A 325 -4.76 -8.59 -21.29
CA PHE A 325 -3.74 -8.10 -20.39
C PHE A 325 -4.38 -7.27 -19.28
N ASN A 326 -4.19 -7.71 -18.04
CA ASN A 326 -4.74 -7.08 -16.85
C ASN A 326 -3.68 -7.03 -15.72
N PRO A 327 -3.89 -6.23 -14.66
CA PRO A 327 -2.91 -6.09 -13.57
C PRO A 327 -2.49 -7.40 -12.90
N GLU A 328 -3.44 -8.32 -12.73
CA GLU A 328 -3.19 -9.63 -12.16
C GLU A 328 -2.24 -10.46 -13.03
N LEU A 329 -2.47 -10.52 -14.34
CA LEU A 329 -1.57 -11.21 -15.27
C LEU A 329 -0.18 -10.55 -15.29
N TRP A 330 -0.12 -9.23 -15.27
CA TRP A 330 1.16 -8.51 -15.18
C TRP A 330 1.93 -8.83 -13.90
N LEU A 331 1.26 -8.92 -12.75
CA LEU A 331 1.86 -9.39 -11.51
C LEU A 331 2.42 -10.81 -11.69
N PHE A 332 1.65 -11.73 -12.26
CA PHE A 332 2.08 -13.12 -12.46
C PHE A 332 3.33 -13.25 -13.34
N ILE A 333 3.44 -12.47 -14.41
CA ILE A 333 4.64 -12.43 -15.26
C ILE A 333 5.88 -12.02 -14.46
N GLN A 334 5.74 -11.07 -13.53
CA GLN A 334 6.84 -10.62 -12.68
C GLN A 334 7.21 -11.63 -11.58
N LEU A 335 6.22 -12.39 -11.08
CA LEU A 335 6.40 -13.39 -10.03
C LEU A 335 6.99 -14.70 -10.53
N PHE A 336 6.60 -15.11 -11.74
CA PHE A 336 6.96 -16.42 -12.33
C PHE A 336 7.38 -16.28 -13.80
N PRO A 337 8.43 -15.49 -14.10
CA PRO A 337 8.91 -15.31 -15.48
C PRO A 337 9.22 -16.63 -16.18
N GLU A 338 9.71 -17.63 -15.44
CA GLU A 338 10.09 -18.96 -15.94
C GLU A 338 8.92 -19.76 -16.56
N ARG A 339 7.67 -19.35 -16.31
CA ARG A 339 6.50 -19.98 -16.93
C ARG A 339 6.21 -19.51 -18.36
N TYR A 340 6.77 -18.35 -18.73
CA TYR A 340 6.52 -17.72 -20.03
C TYR A 340 7.71 -17.86 -20.98
N SER A 341 8.87 -18.22 -20.45
CA SER A 341 10.06 -18.54 -21.22
C SER A 341 11.00 -19.40 -20.39
N ASP A 342 11.68 -20.35 -21.03
CA ASP A 342 12.79 -21.10 -20.44
C ASP A 342 14.02 -20.22 -20.19
N ILE A 343 14.01 -18.98 -20.70
CA ILE A 343 15.07 -18.00 -20.57
C ILE A 343 14.71 -17.02 -19.45
N LEU A 344 15.69 -16.70 -18.61
CA LEU A 344 15.65 -15.58 -17.66
C LEU A 344 15.62 -14.23 -18.42
N PHE A 345 14.47 -13.92 -19.03
CA PHE A 345 14.38 -12.86 -20.03
C PHE A 345 14.58 -11.47 -19.42
N PHE A 346 14.20 -11.23 -18.16
CA PHE A 346 14.49 -9.94 -17.50
C PHE A 346 16.01 -9.70 -17.38
N GLU A 347 16.77 -10.72 -17.00
CA GLU A 347 18.23 -10.67 -16.86
C GLU A 347 18.93 -10.53 -18.21
N LYS A 348 18.48 -11.28 -19.23
CA LYS A 348 19.02 -11.20 -20.61
C LYS A 348 18.73 -9.84 -21.25
N LEU A 349 17.54 -9.30 -21.04
CA LEU A 349 17.20 -7.95 -21.49
C LEU A 349 18.04 -6.92 -20.74
N LEU A 350 18.22 -7.06 -19.42
CA LEU A 350 19.11 -6.17 -18.67
C LEU A 350 20.52 -6.15 -19.27
N ASP A 351 21.06 -7.32 -19.63
CA ASP A 351 22.35 -7.42 -20.30
C ASP A 351 22.37 -6.68 -21.64
N THR A 352 21.28 -6.73 -22.39
CA THR A 352 21.13 -6.05 -23.68
C THR A 352 21.03 -4.53 -23.51
N PHE A 353 20.10 -4.05 -22.68
CA PHE A 353 19.83 -2.62 -22.46
C PHE A 353 21.02 -1.86 -21.85
N ARG A 354 21.90 -2.55 -21.13
CA ARG A 354 23.13 -1.95 -20.60
C ARG A 354 24.08 -1.44 -21.68
N HIS A 355 23.95 -1.89 -22.93
CA HIS A 355 24.78 -1.43 -24.04
C HIS A 355 24.26 -0.17 -24.73
N PHE A 356 23.04 0.28 -24.42
CA PHE A 356 22.47 1.50 -24.97
C PHE A 356 23.23 2.73 -24.49
N ASP A 357 23.34 3.78 -25.29
CA ASP A 357 23.82 5.04 -24.73
C ASP A 357 22.79 5.62 -23.74
N LEU A 358 23.23 6.54 -22.88
CA LEU A 358 22.37 7.08 -21.82
C LEU A 358 21.19 7.90 -22.38
N ASN A 359 21.38 8.60 -23.50
CA ASN A 359 20.34 9.43 -24.11
C ASN A 359 19.28 8.54 -24.79
N GLU A 360 19.72 7.49 -25.48
CA GLU A 360 18.85 6.45 -26.03
C GLU A 360 18.03 5.78 -24.91
N LEU A 361 18.70 5.39 -23.83
CA LEU A 361 18.06 4.76 -22.68
C LEU A 361 17.03 5.68 -22.01
N ASP A 362 17.35 6.96 -21.84
CA ASP A 362 16.45 7.95 -21.25
C ASP A 362 15.23 8.22 -22.15
N THR A 363 15.45 8.34 -23.47
CA THR A 363 14.37 8.54 -24.45
C THR A 363 13.43 7.34 -24.47
N LEU A 364 13.99 6.13 -24.47
CA LEU A 364 13.23 4.89 -24.45
C LEU A 364 12.46 4.72 -23.14
N LEU A 365 13.12 4.95 -22.00
CA LEU A 365 12.48 4.92 -20.69
C LEU A 365 11.29 5.88 -20.64
N GLN A 366 11.46 7.12 -21.11
CA GLN A 366 10.39 8.11 -21.15
C GLN A 366 9.19 7.65 -21.99
N THR A 367 9.46 7.09 -23.16
CA THR A 367 8.40 6.61 -24.06
C THR A 367 7.65 5.42 -23.45
N LEU A 368 8.38 4.47 -22.85
CA LEU A 368 7.78 3.31 -22.21
C LEU A 368 6.98 3.68 -20.95
N LEU A 369 7.41 4.71 -20.23
CA LEU A 369 6.67 5.25 -19.10
C LEU A 369 5.36 5.91 -19.50
N GLU A 370 5.39 6.72 -20.56
CA GLU A 370 4.19 7.33 -21.12
C GLU A 370 3.15 6.25 -21.45
N TYR A 371 3.59 5.18 -22.12
CA TYR A 371 2.76 4.02 -22.42
C TYR A 371 2.21 3.32 -21.16
N PHE A 372 3.06 3.09 -20.16
CA PHE A 372 2.65 2.43 -18.91
C PHE A 372 1.62 3.26 -18.12
N LEU A 373 1.79 4.58 -18.10
CA LEU A 373 0.82 5.47 -17.46
C LEU A 373 -0.50 5.52 -18.24
N GLU A 374 -0.45 5.58 -19.57
CA GLU A 374 -1.62 5.53 -20.46
C GLU A 374 -2.52 4.34 -20.11
N LYS A 375 -1.92 3.14 -20.01
CA LYS A 375 -2.63 1.89 -19.63
C LYS A 375 -3.18 1.92 -18.20
N ASN A 376 -2.58 2.69 -17.31
CA ASN A 376 -3.03 2.86 -15.94
C ASN A 376 -4.07 3.96 -15.75
N LYS A 377 -4.35 4.84 -16.73
CA LYS A 377 -5.28 5.98 -16.56
C LYS A 377 -6.69 5.56 -16.12
N THR A 378 -7.14 4.37 -16.50
CA THR A 378 -8.44 3.83 -16.10
C THR A 378 -8.45 3.27 -14.68
N HIS A 379 -7.29 2.85 -14.17
CA HIS A 379 -7.13 2.21 -12.85
C HIS A 379 -6.66 3.20 -11.79
N LEU A 380 -5.73 4.08 -12.14
CA LEU A 380 -5.26 5.17 -11.31
C LEU A 380 -6.15 6.38 -11.62
N ARG A 381 -6.82 6.94 -10.60
CA ARG A 381 -7.53 8.24 -10.72
C ARG A 381 -6.52 9.39 -10.91
N ILE A 382 -5.72 9.36 -11.97
CA ILE A 382 -4.65 10.32 -12.23
C ILE A 382 -5.00 11.14 -13.47
N LEU A 383 -5.35 12.40 -13.25
CA LEU A 383 -5.50 13.45 -14.27
C LEU A 383 -4.15 14.12 -14.51
N LYS A 384 -3.16 13.50 -15.19
CA LYS A 384 -1.89 14.21 -15.50
C LYS A 384 -1.28 13.87 -16.86
N ASN A 385 -0.67 14.91 -17.43
CA ASN A 385 -0.09 15.13 -18.75
C ASN A 385 1.46 15.03 -18.76
N LYS A 386 2.05 15.00 -19.97
CA LYS A 386 3.45 14.65 -20.31
C LYS A 386 4.54 15.34 -19.46
N GLU A 387 4.29 16.54 -18.95
CA GLU A 387 5.24 17.33 -18.16
C GLU A 387 5.50 16.78 -16.74
N HIS A 388 4.68 15.84 -16.27
CA HIS A 388 4.76 15.26 -14.92
C HIS A 388 5.57 13.95 -14.84
N LEU A 389 6.06 13.48 -15.98
CA LEU A 389 6.79 12.23 -16.16
C LEU A 389 8.29 12.44 -15.98
N GLY A 390 8.79 12.21 -14.77
CA GLY A 390 10.22 12.16 -14.52
C GLY A 390 10.54 11.24 -13.37
N ILE A 391 10.67 9.93 -13.60
CA ILE A 391 10.99 8.95 -12.54
C ILE A 391 12.19 9.39 -11.68
N PHE A 392 13.12 10.16 -12.27
CA PHE A 392 14.37 10.58 -11.63
C PHE A 392 14.52 12.09 -11.48
N LYS A 393 13.44 12.86 -11.59
CA LYS A 393 13.42 14.28 -11.21
C LYS A 393 12.59 14.40 -9.93
N ASN A 394 13.10 15.10 -8.92
CA ASN A 394 12.45 15.42 -7.61
C ASN A 394 11.08 16.14 -7.70
N LYS A 395 10.43 16.16 -8.88
CA LYS A 395 9.19 16.85 -9.19
C LYS A 395 8.18 15.98 -9.96
N ALA A 396 8.38 14.66 -10.07
CA ALA A 396 7.39 13.80 -10.72
C ALA A 396 6.10 13.72 -9.89
N HIS A 397 5.01 14.20 -10.48
CA HIS A 397 3.68 14.11 -9.89
C HIS A 397 2.91 12.85 -10.36
N SER A 398 3.49 12.04 -11.24
CA SER A 398 2.97 10.71 -11.61
C SER A 398 3.58 9.63 -10.71
N ARG A 399 2.75 8.99 -9.88
CA ARG A 399 3.20 7.94 -8.96
C ARG A 399 3.00 6.56 -9.57
N ILE A 400 4.10 5.98 -10.03
CA ILE A 400 4.13 4.57 -10.43
C ILE A 400 4.46 3.77 -9.17
N PRO A 401 3.59 2.85 -8.74
CA PRO A 401 3.90 2.01 -7.61
C PRO A 401 5.03 1.05 -8.01
N ILE A 402 6.24 1.33 -7.51
CA ILE A 402 7.39 0.44 -7.58
C ILE A 402 7.57 -0.15 -6.19
N PHE A 403 7.37 -1.45 -6.08
CA PHE A 403 7.55 -2.17 -4.82
C PHE A 403 8.86 -2.93 -4.85
N LEU A 404 9.67 -2.70 -3.81
CA LEU A 404 10.86 -3.49 -3.51
C LEU A 404 10.60 -4.27 -2.23
N VAL A 405 10.70 -5.60 -2.30
CA VAL A 405 10.48 -6.51 -1.15
C VAL A 405 11.73 -7.30 -0.83
#